data_AF-A0A2G1YD86-F1
#
_entry.id   AF-A0A2G1YD86-F1
#
_cell.length_a   1.000
_cell.length_b   1.000
_cell.length_c   1.000
_cell.angle_alpha   90.00
_cell.angle_beta   90.00
_cell.angle_gamma   90.00
#
_symmetry.space_group_name_H-M   'P 1'
#
loop_
_entity.id
_entity.type
_entity.pdbx_description
1 polymer ?
#
loop_
_entity_poly.entity_id
_entity_poly.type
_entity_poly.pdbx_seq_one_letter_code
_entity_poly.pdbx_strand_id
1 'polypeptide(L)'
;MRRSASVFLLPMMMGAAPGALLAQDQPPRGAPQEAMDEGEEIIVTGQPQRGAVIGEIEAEQQLSSADVRALGVTSISELITELEPQTNGTPIILLNGKRISSFSEIRDLPSEAVARVDILPEQVALSYGYAPTQKVVNIVLRQRFRAENGEFKLGTTTEGGRENGEVEAGIIRIRGDNRFTLNLEYSRAARLLESERDIVTTPANRPYALAGNVTSTVQGAEIDPALSALAGQSVTVAAVP
;
A
#
# COMPACT_ATOMS: atom_id res chain seq x y z
N MET A 1 32.42 -19.07 -0.12
CA MET A 1 33.24 -18.76 1.07
C MET A 1 34.47 -17.96 0.66
N ARG A 2 34.44 -16.64 0.84
CA ARG A 2 35.64 -15.77 0.83
C ARG A 2 35.34 -14.62 1.79
N ARG A 3 35.92 -14.68 2.99
CA ARG A 3 35.82 -13.64 4.02
C ARG A 3 36.99 -12.68 3.79
N SER A 4 36.68 -11.42 3.49
CA SER A 4 37.67 -10.33 3.52
C SER A 4 37.33 -9.44 4.71
N ALA A 5 38.21 -9.46 5.71
CA ALA A 5 38.19 -8.57 6.85
C ALA A 5 39.03 -7.33 6.50
N SER A 6 38.43 -6.15 6.60
CA SER A 6 39.16 -4.87 6.62
C SER A 6 38.74 -4.10 7.85
N VAL A 7 39.64 -4.08 8.83
CA VAL A 7 39.65 -3.17 9.97
C VAL A 7 40.47 -1.97 9.54
N PHE A 8 39.92 -0.76 9.61
CA PHE A 8 40.74 0.44 9.68
C PHE A 8 40.16 1.43 10.69
N LEU A 9 41.10 1.92 11.50
CA LEU A 9 40.95 2.59 12.77
C LEU A 9 40.69 4.09 12.56
N LEU A 10 39.76 4.65 13.34
CA LEU A 10 39.54 6.09 13.52
C LEU A 10 40.52 6.65 14.56
N PRO A 11 40.99 7.89 14.42
CA PRO A 11 41.09 8.74 15.60
C PRO A 11 40.43 10.11 15.37
N MET A 12 39.58 10.43 16.35
CA MET A 12 38.96 11.72 16.63
C MET A 12 39.88 12.48 17.61
N MET A 13 40.18 13.75 17.33
CA MET A 13 40.68 14.71 18.33
C MET A 13 40.16 16.12 18.01
N MET A 14 39.41 16.68 18.97
CA MET A 14 39.17 18.12 19.22
C MET A 14 40.48 18.92 19.11
N GLY A 15 40.55 20.21 18.75
CA GLY A 15 39.62 21.32 18.84
C GLY A 15 40.37 22.50 19.49
N ALA A 16 40.48 23.66 18.82
CA ALA A 16 40.78 24.99 19.41
C ALA A 16 40.76 26.11 18.34
N ALA A 17 39.78 27.01 18.43
CA ALA A 17 39.88 28.42 18.03
C ALA A 17 40.15 29.23 19.34
N PRO A 18 40.74 30.45 19.36
CA PRO A 18 40.32 31.62 18.58
C PRO A 18 41.44 32.61 18.18
N GLY A 19 41.12 33.64 17.38
CA GLY A 19 42.03 34.79 17.18
C GLY A 19 41.61 35.70 16.03
N ALA A 20 40.96 36.81 16.35
CA ALA A 20 40.40 37.81 15.45
C ALA A 20 41.44 38.54 14.59
N LEU A 21 41.05 38.99 13.38
CA LEU A 21 41.55 40.25 12.82
C LEU A 21 40.61 40.84 11.75
N LEU A 22 40.00 41.96 12.14
CA LEU A 22 39.65 43.17 11.37
C LEU A 22 38.70 43.08 10.15
N ALA A 23 37.57 43.77 10.36
CA ALA A 23 36.69 44.31 9.35
C ALA A 23 37.42 45.28 8.39
N GLN A 24 37.10 45.18 7.10
CA GLN A 24 37.17 46.29 6.16
C GLN A 24 35.82 46.42 5.45
N ASP A 25 35.19 47.55 5.72
CA ASP A 25 34.01 48.08 5.06
C ASP A 25 34.46 48.68 3.71
N GLN A 26 33.98 48.16 2.60
CA GLN A 26 34.21 48.75 1.28
C GLN A 26 32.91 48.66 0.45
N PRO A 27 32.33 49.82 0.03
CA PRO A 27 31.03 49.85 -0.66
C PRO A 27 31.12 49.28 -2.08
N PRO A 28 29.99 48.78 -2.64
CA PRO A 28 30.00 47.96 -3.84
C PRO A 28 30.29 48.85 -5.06
N ARG A 29 31.36 48.50 -5.80
CA ARG A 29 31.66 49.08 -7.10
C ARG A 29 30.94 48.24 -8.14
N GLY A 30 29.89 48.82 -8.73
CA GLY A 30 29.10 48.19 -9.78
C GLY A 30 29.97 47.72 -10.95
N ALA A 31 29.71 46.49 -11.38
CA ALA A 31 30.06 45.97 -12.69
C ALA A 31 28.75 45.64 -13.43
N PRO A 32 28.71 45.78 -14.76
CA PRO A 32 27.47 45.62 -15.53
C PRO A 32 26.94 44.20 -15.39
N GLN A 33 25.63 44.06 -15.16
CA GLN A 33 24.92 42.81 -15.43
C GLN A 33 24.97 42.58 -16.94
N GLU A 34 25.97 41.83 -17.39
CA GLU A 34 25.89 41.08 -18.63
C GLU A 34 24.79 40.03 -18.44
N ALA A 35 23.61 40.37 -18.93
CA ALA A 35 22.59 39.41 -19.28
C ALA A 35 23.15 38.58 -20.44
N MET A 36 23.83 37.49 -20.09
CA MET A 36 24.07 36.32 -20.94
C MET A 36 23.49 35.17 -20.10
N ASP A 37 22.45 34.47 -20.53
CA ASP A 37 22.47 33.71 -21.76
C ASP A 37 21.11 33.76 -22.45
N GLU A 38 21.21 33.83 -23.78
CA GLU A 38 20.11 33.70 -24.71
C GLU A 38 19.50 32.30 -24.57
N GLY A 39 18.22 32.19 -24.91
CA GLY A 39 17.46 30.96 -24.72
C GLY A 39 18.21 29.75 -25.30
N GLU A 40 18.39 28.73 -24.47
CA GLU A 40 18.68 27.39 -24.94
C GLU A 40 17.54 26.99 -25.88
N GLU A 41 17.76 27.13 -27.18
CA GLU A 41 16.97 26.46 -28.19
C GLU A 41 17.26 24.96 -28.03
N ILE A 42 16.48 24.31 -27.19
CA ILE A 42 16.52 22.86 -27.01
C ILE A 42 15.90 22.25 -28.26
N ILE A 43 16.74 22.03 -29.28
CA ILE A 43 16.37 21.30 -30.49
C ILE A 43 16.24 19.81 -30.10
N VAL A 44 15.04 19.40 -29.71
CA VAL A 44 14.70 17.98 -29.48
C VAL A 44 14.58 17.27 -30.82
N THR A 45 15.71 16.95 -31.45
CA THR A 45 15.77 15.96 -32.53
C THR A 45 15.87 14.56 -31.92
N GLY A 46 14.86 14.20 -31.13
CA GLY A 46 14.78 12.91 -30.48
C GLY A 46 13.83 12.00 -31.23
N GLN A 47 14.30 10.82 -31.63
CA GLN A 47 13.38 9.71 -31.92
C GLN A 47 12.35 9.60 -30.78
N PRO A 48 11.08 9.26 -31.07
CA PRO A 48 10.05 9.19 -30.04
C PRO A 48 10.54 8.34 -28.87
N GLN A 49 10.44 8.88 -27.67
CA GLN A 49 10.92 8.19 -26.47
C GLN A 49 10.29 6.80 -26.41
N ARG A 50 11.06 5.75 -26.10
CA ARG A 50 10.53 4.37 -26.10
C ARG A 50 9.29 4.27 -25.22
N GLY A 51 8.20 3.74 -25.75
CA GLY A 51 6.94 3.60 -25.02
C GLY A 51 6.15 4.91 -24.91
N ALA A 52 6.46 5.92 -25.71
CA ALA A 52 5.60 7.07 -25.92
C ALA A 52 4.22 6.64 -26.43
N VAL A 53 3.21 7.44 -26.13
CA VAL A 53 1.85 7.20 -26.59
C VAL A 53 1.68 7.52 -28.07
N ILE A 54 0.64 6.96 -28.67
CA ILE A 54 0.27 7.23 -30.06
C ILE A 54 -0.19 8.69 -30.18
N GLY A 55 0.53 9.46 -31.00
CA GLY A 55 0.23 10.85 -31.32
C GLY A 55 1.33 11.83 -30.89
N GLU A 56 1.08 13.12 -31.12
CA GLU A 56 1.97 14.23 -30.74
C GLU A 56 1.46 14.96 -29.48
N ILE A 57 0.64 14.29 -28.68
CA ILE A 57 0.08 14.88 -27.46
C ILE A 57 1.13 14.76 -26.35
N GLU A 58 1.61 15.89 -25.87
CA GLU A 58 2.57 15.97 -24.78
C GLU A 58 1.95 15.59 -23.43
N ALA A 59 2.78 15.05 -22.55
CA ALA A 59 2.38 14.78 -21.17
C ALA A 59 2.22 16.10 -20.40
N GLU A 60 1.14 16.21 -19.62
CA GLU A 60 0.97 17.33 -18.69
C GLU A 60 2.04 17.29 -17.60
N GLN A 61 2.42 16.07 -17.21
CA GLN A 61 3.47 15.83 -16.23
C GLN A 61 4.19 14.52 -16.55
N GLN A 62 5.50 14.57 -16.52
CA GLN A 62 6.36 13.41 -16.72
C GLN A 62 7.18 13.17 -15.45
N LEU A 63 6.97 12.03 -14.82
CA LEU A 63 7.71 11.60 -13.64
C LEU A 63 8.85 10.70 -14.07
N SER A 64 10.08 11.12 -13.77
CA SER A 64 11.26 10.29 -13.99
C SER A 64 11.32 9.13 -12.99
N SER A 65 12.18 8.14 -13.24
CA SER A 65 12.46 7.09 -12.25
C SER A 65 13.01 7.61 -10.91
N ALA A 66 13.53 8.84 -10.85
CA ALA A 66 13.94 9.45 -9.59
C ALA A 66 12.73 9.99 -8.82
N ASP A 67 11.80 10.62 -9.51
CA ASP A 67 10.56 11.15 -8.93
C ASP A 67 9.67 10.02 -8.40
N VAL A 68 9.52 8.94 -9.18
CA VAL A 68 8.78 7.74 -8.74
C VAL A 68 9.37 7.14 -7.46
N ARG A 69 10.70 7.12 -7.33
CA ARG A 69 11.36 6.65 -6.09
C ARG A 69 11.19 7.65 -4.95
N ALA A 70 11.14 8.95 -5.24
CA ALA A 70 10.91 9.98 -4.22
C ALA A 70 9.51 9.90 -3.61
N LEU A 71 8.52 9.36 -4.35
CA LEU A 71 7.20 9.04 -3.80
C LEU A 71 7.23 7.94 -2.73
N GLY A 72 8.30 7.15 -2.64
CA GLY A 72 8.44 6.11 -1.62
C GLY A 72 7.51 4.90 -1.80
N VAL A 73 6.91 4.75 -2.98
CA VAL A 73 6.02 3.64 -3.31
C VAL A 73 6.80 2.39 -3.68
N THR A 74 6.29 1.23 -3.28
CA THR A 74 6.94 -0.07 -3.51
C THR A 74 6.36 -0.80 -4.72
N SER A 75 5.12 -0.49 -5.10
CA SER A 75 4.39 -1.15 -6.18
C SER A 75 3.71 -0.17 -7.13
N ILE A 76 3.34 -0.64 -8.33
CA ILE A 76 2.52 0.16 -9.26
C ILE A 76 1.12 0.43 -8.67
N SER A 77 0.55 -0.49 -7.89
CA SER A 77 -0.71 -0.22 -7.17
C SER A 77 -0.60 1.01 -6.29
N GLU A 78 0.42 1.07 -5.44
CA GLU A 78 0.67 2.21 -4.55
C GLU A 78 0.96 3.48 -5.35
N LEU A 79 1.73 3.36 -6.43
CA LEU A 79 2.00 4.48 -7.34
C LEU A 79 0.72 5.10 -7.89
N ILE A 80 -0.24 4.29 -8.35
CA ILE A 80 -1.50 4.81 -8.87
C ILE A 80 -2.32 5.46 -7.77
N THR A 81 -2.37 4.87 -6.57
CA THR A 81 -3.06 5.47 -5.41
C THR A 81 -2.47 6.84 -5.04
N GLU A 82 -1.15 6.99 -5.05
CA GLU A 82 -0.51 8.29 -4.79
C GLU A 82 -0.72 9.32 -5.92
N LEU A 83 -1.00 8.87 -7.14
CA LEU A 83 -1.30 9.73 -8.28
C LEU A 83 -2.78 10.10 -8.40
N GLU A 84 -3.69 9.47 -7.65
CA GLU A 84 -5.14 9.74 -7.70
C GLU A 84 -5.51 11.23 -7.58
N PRO A 85 -4.88 12.02 -6.67
CA PRO A 85 -5.17 13.46 -6.57
C PRO A 85 -4.78 14.24 -7.82
N GLN A 86 -3.78 13.78 -8.58
CA GLN A 86 -3.29 14.40 -9.81
C GLN A 86 -4.10 13.94 -11.03
N THR A 87 -4.66 12.73 -10.97
CA THR A 87 -5.44 12.13 -12.06
C THR A 87 -6.94 12.41 -12.00
N ASN A 88 -7.41 13.13 -10.97
CA ASN A 88 -8.83 13.36 -10.66
C ASN A 88 -9.62 12.04 -10.47
N GLY A 89 -9.03 11.08 -9.74
CA GLY A 89 -9.60 9.75 -9.49
C GLY A 89 -8.88 8.64 -10.26
N THR A 90 -9.55 7.50 -10.52
CA THR A 90 -8.95 6.35 -11.20
C THR A 90 -8.62 6.67 -12.66
N PRO A 91 -7.34 6.61 -13.09
CA PRO A 91 -6.95 6.89 -14.46
C PRO A 91 -7.09 5.67 -15.39
N ILE A 92 -7.06 5.93 -16.70
CA ILE A 92 -6.83 4.88 -17.70
C ILE A 92 -5.35 4.57 -17.74
N ILE A 93 -4.99 3.30 -17.61
CA ILE A 93 -3.59 2.91 -17.52
C ILE A 93 -3.11 2.29 -18.83
N LEU A 94 -2.00 2.82 -19.34
CA LEU A 94 -1.24 2.26 -20.45
C LEU A 94 0.10 1.74 -19.95
N LEU A 95 0.63 0.75 -20.65
CA LEU A 95 1.94 0.18 -20.39
C LEU A 95 2.80 0.25 -21.65
N ASN A 96 3.90 0.99 -21.60
CA ASN A 96 4.79 1.24 -22.74
C ASN A 96 4.02 1.73 -23.99
N GLY A 97 3.04 2.62 -23.82
CA GLY A 97 2.20 3.14 -24.90
C GLY A 97 1.18 2.15 -25.44
N LYS A 98 0.94 1.03 -24.75
CA LYS A 98 -0.02 -0.01 -25.16
C LYS A 98 -1.11 -0.18 -24.10
N ARG A 99 -2.29 -0.58 -24.55
CA ARG A 99 -3.38 -0.97 -23.64
C ARG A 99 -3.02 -2.28 -22.95
N ILE A 100 -3.38 -2.38 -21.68
CA ILE A 100 -3.30 -3.61 -20.90
C ILE A 100 -4.66 -4.30 -20.87
N SER A 101 -4.67 -5.62 -20.70
CA SER A 101 -5.93 -6.37 -20.57
C SER A 101 -6.52 -6.18 -19.18
N SER A 102 -5.69 -6.19 -18.14
CA SER A 102 -6.10 -5.89 -16.77
C SER A 102 -5.01 -5.17 -15.97
N PHE A 103 -5.43 -4.29 -15.06
CA PHE A 103 -4.53 -3.66 -14.08
C PHE A 103 -3.86 -4.70 -13.17
N SER A 104 -4.53 -5.83 -12.89
CA SER A 104 -3.99 -6.91 -12.06
C SER A 104 -2.69 -7.50 -12.59
N GLU A 105 -2.40 -7.37 -13.89
CA GLU A 105 -1.16 -7.88 -14.48
C GLU A 105 0.09 -7.05 -14.12
N ILE A 106 -0.14 -5.79 -13.72
CA ILE A 106 0.93 -4.82 -13.50
C ILE A 106 0.95 -4.25 -12.08
N ARG A 107 -0.14 -4.38 -11.31
CA ARG A 107 -0.26 -3.81 -9.96
C ARG A 107 0.88 -4.24 -9.02
N ASP A 108 1.27 -5.53 -9.08
CA ASP A 108 2.27 -6.13 -8.20
C ASP A 108 3.71 -5.88 -8.70
N LEU A 109 3.87 -5.09 -9.77
CA LEU A 109 5.20 -4.76 -10.29
C LEU A 109 5.90 -3.79 -9.34
N PRO A 110 7.19 -4.03 -9.05
CA PRO A 110 7.98 -3.13 -8.22
C PRO A 110 8.14 -1.78 -8.93
N SER A 111 8.08 -0.69 -8.17
CA SER A 111 8.19 0.67 -8.70
C SER A 111 9.55 0.92 -9.38
N GLU A 112 10.59 0.17 -9.02
CA GLU A 112 11.91 0.24 -9.65
C GLU A 112 11.92 -0.27 -11.09
N ALA A 113 10.95 -1.11 -11.47
CA ALA A 113 10.78 -1.55 -12.84
C ALA A 113 10.35 -0.40 -13.77
N VAL A 114 9.79 0.67 -13.20
CA VAL A 114 9.34 1.86 -13.93
C VAL A 114 10.54 2.71 -14.32
N ALA A 115 10.62 3.04 -15.60
CA ALA A 115 11.59 3.98 -16.16
C ALA A 115 11.05 5.42 -16.09
N ARG A 116 9.77 5.60 -16.37
CA ARG A 116 9.03 6.86 -16.23
C ARG A 116 7.54 6.63 -16.19
N VAL A 117 6.81 7.64 -15.73
CA VAL A 117 5.35 7.73 -15.82
C VAL A 117 4.98 9.01 -16.53
N ASP A 118 4.13 8.92 -17.54
CA ASP A 118 3.60 10.07 -18.26
C ASP A 118 2.13 10.23 -17.88
N ILE A 119 1.78 11.38 -17.28
CA ILE A 119 0.40 11.78 -17.01
C ILE A 119 -0.06 12.61 -18.19
N LEU A 120 -1.05 12.07 -18.89
CA LEU A 120 -1.54 12.57 -20.16
C LEU A 120 -2.96 13.11 -20.00
N PRO A 121 -3.33 14.08 -20.82
CA PRO A 121 -4.66 14.64 -20.76
C PRO A 121 -5.69 13.63 -21.31
N GLU A 122 -6.96 13.83 -20.96
CA GLU A 122 -8.06 12.92 -21.27
C GLU A 122 -8.31 12.71 -22.78
N GLN A 123 -7.87 13.64 -23.64
CA GLN A 123 -8.06 13.50 -25.09
C GLN A 123 -7.26 12.32 -25.67
N VAL A 124 -6.15 11.93 -25.02
CA VAL A 124 -5.36 10.75 -25.41
C VAL A 124 -6.18 9.46 -25.31
N ALA A 125 -7.18 9.42 -24.42
CA ALA A 125 -8.05 8.26 -24.23
C ALA A 125 -8.77 7.85 -25.53
N LEU A 126 -9.15 8.82 -26.37
CA LEU A 126 -9.83 8.59 -27.65
C LEU A 126 -8.97 7.76 -28.63
N SER A 127 -7.66 8.03 -28.68
CA SER A 127 -6.71 7.31 -29.54
C SER A 127 -6.63 5.81 -29.19
N TYR A 128 -7.00 5.45 -27.97
CA TYR A 128 -7.00 4.08 -27.47
C TYR A 128 -8.41 3.47 -27.36
N GLY A 129 -9.45 4.16 -27.84
CA GLY A 129 -10.82 3.67 -27.86
C GLY A 129 -11.54 3.76 -26.51
N TYR A 130 -11.09 4.64 -25.62
CA TYR A 130 -11.77 4.97 -24.36
C TYR A 130 -12.51 6.30 -24.46
N ALA A 131 -13.46 6.53 -23.55
CA ALA A 131 -14.12 7.83 -23.42
C ALA A 131 -13.14 8.87 -22.82
N PRO A 132 -13.12 10.12 -23.31
CA PRO A 132 -12.23 11.17 -22.84
C PRO A 132 -12.80 11.83 -21.56
N THR A 133 -13.05 11.03 -20.53
CA THR A 133 -13.63 11.49 -19.26
C THR A 133 -12.63 11.47 -18.10
N GLN A 134 -11.46 10.90 -18.33
CA GLN A 134 -10.46 10.60 -17.31
C GLN A 134 -9.07 10.69 -17.93
N LYS A 135 -8.08 11.09 -17.11
CA LYS A 135 -6.69 11.20 -17.55
C LYS A 135 -6.10 9.82 -17.86
N VAL A 136 -5.08 9.84 -18.70
CA VAL A 136 -4.37 8.62 -19.10
C VAL A 136 -3.00 8.62 -18.42
N VAL A 137 -2.65 7.52 -17.78
CA VAL A 137 -1.33 7.32 -17.17
C VAL A 137 -0.60 6.26 -17.96
N ASN A 138 0.49 6.66 -18.62
CA ASN A 138 1.35 5.74 -19.33
C ASN A 138 2.56 5.37 -18.46
N ILE A 139 2.63 4.11 -18.06
CA ILE A 139 3.74 3.57 -17.30
C ILE A 139 4.73 2.95 -18.27
N VAL A 140 5.93 3.52 -18.35
CA VAL A 140 7.00 2.99 -19.21
C VAL A 140 7.96 2.19 -18.36
N LEU A 141 8.11 0.92 -18.71
CA LEU A 141 9.02 0.01 -18.01
C LEU A 141 10.44 0.10 -18.58
N ARG A 142 11.42 -0.19 -17.72
CA ARG A 142 12.81 -0.39 -18.14
C ARG A 142 12.91 -1.51 -19.17
N GLN A 143 13.80 -1.35 -20.14
CA GLN A 143 14.03 -2.35 -21.19
C GLN A 143 14.57 -3.68 -20.63
N ARG A 144 15.36 -3.60 -19.57
CA ARG A 144 15.93 -4.76 -18.88
C ARG A 144 15.79 -4.54 -17.40
N PHE A 145 15.07 -5.44 -16.75
CA PHE A 145 14.88 -5.39 -15.30
C PHE A 145 14.78 -6.81 -14.76
N ARG A 146 15.37 -7.04 -13.60
CA ARG A 146 15.23 -8.27 -12.83
C ARG A 146 15.19 -7.89 -11.37
N ALA A 147 14.19 -8.39 -10.66
CA ALA A 147 14.10 -8.25 -9.22
C ALA A 147 13.60 -9.55 -8.60
N GLU A 148 13.99 -9.73 -7.36
CA GLU A 148 13.57 -10.80 -6.46
C GLU A 148 13.18 -10.09 -5.18
N ASN A 149 11.93 -10.24 -4.75
CA ASN A 149 11.39 -9.60 -3.57
C ASN A 149 10.84 -10.65 -2.61
N GLY A 150 10.87 -10.32 -1.34
CA GLY A 150 10.30 -11.12 -0.26
C GLY A 150 9.72 -10.17 0.77
N GLU A 151 8.47 -10.40 1.13
CA GLU A 151 7.77 -9.64 2.17
C GLU A 151 7.24 -10.60 3.23
N PHE A 152 7.26 -10.13 4.47
CA PHE A 152 6.78 -10.86 5.63
C PHE A 152 5.99 -9.92 6.52
N LYS A 153 4.70 -10.23 6.69
CA LYS A 153 3.78 -9.46 7.53
C LYS A 153 3.38 -10.33 8.71
N LEU A 154 3.44 -9.75 9.90
CA LEU A 154 2.89 -10.35 11.12
C LEU A 154 1.93 -9.35 11.74
N GLY A 155 0.79 -9.84 12.20
CA GLY A 155 -0.14 -9.06 12.99
C GLY A 155 -0.55 -9.81 14.24
N THR A 156 -0.85 -9.04 15.27
CA THR A 156 -1.45 -9.52 16.50
C THR A 156 -2.48 -8.51 16.97
N THR A 157 -3.31 -8.91 17.93
CA THR A 157 -4.33 -8.04 18.52
C THR A 157 -3.80 -7.47 19.83
N THR A 158 -4.20 -6.25 20.19
CA THR A 158 -3.84 -5.61 21.47
C THR A 158 -4.27 -6.41 22.69
N GLU A 159 -5.42 -7.09 22.60
CA GLU A 159 -5.97 -7.98 23.62
C GLU A 159 -5.54 -9.45 23.44
N GLY A 160 -4.70 -9.74 22.43
CA GLY A 160 -4.26 -11.09 22.11
C GLY A 160 -5.32 -11.97 21.42
N GLY A 161 -4.93 -13.22 21.15
CA GLY A 161 -5.83 -14.29 20.65
C GLY A 161 -6.03 -14.36 19.14
N ARG A 162 -5.79 -13.28 18.39
CA ARG A 162 -5.83 -13.30 16.91
C ARG A 162 -4.50 -12.84 16.34
N GLU A 163 -3.61 -13.81 16.19
CA GLU A 163 -2.36 -13.69 15.44
C GLU A 163 -2.60 -14.04 13.97
N ASN A 164 -1.98 -13.29 13.07
CA ASN A 164 -1.93 -13.61 11.66
C ASN A 164 -0.53 -13.38 11.10
N GLY A 165 -0.21 -14.11 10.04
CA GLY A 165 1.05 -14.03 9.36
C GLY A 165 0.88 -14.26 7.87
N GLU A 166 1.65 -13.54 7.08
CA GLU A 166 1.66 -13.60 5.63
C GLU A 166 3.09 -13.53 5.13
N VAL A 167 3.39 -14.36 4.14
CA VAL A 167 4.69 -14.44 3.49
C VAL A 167 4.45 -14.35 2.00
N GLU A 168 5.13 -13.40 1.37
CA GLU A 168 5.07 -13.19 -0.07
C GLU A 168 6.48 -13.27 -0.64
N ALA A 169 6.62 -13.90 -1.80
CA ALA A 169 7.86 -13.93 -2.55
C ALA A 169 7.55 -13.76 -4.04
N GLY A 170 8.39 -12.98 -4.72
CA GLY A 170 8.20 -12.69 -6.13
C GLY A 170 9.51 -12.70 -6.90
N ILE A 171 9.42 -13.09 -8.17
CA ILE A 171 10.50 -12.99 -9.13
C ILE A 171 9.95 -12.37 -10.41
N ILE A 172 10.62 -11.32 -10.87
CA ILE A 172 10.31 -10.69 -12.14
C ILE A 172 11.53 -10.60 -13.05
N ARG A 173 11.28 -10.80 -14.34
CA ARG A 173 12.25 -10.55 -15.41
C ARG A 173 11.58 -9.89 -16.60
N ILE A 174 12.08 -8.71 -16.96
CA ILE A 174 11.65 -7.95 -18.13
C ILE A 174 12.81 -7.91 -19.14
N ARG A 175 12.50 -8.22 -20.41
CA ARG A 175 13.40 -8.09 -21.56
C ARG A 175 12.64 -7.52 -22.75
N GLY A 176 12.79 -6.22 -22.98
CA GLY A 176 12.07 -5.49 -24.01
C GLY A 176 10.57 -5.54 -23.73
N ASP A 177 9.84 -6.19 -24.62
CA ASP A 177 8.39 -6.35 -24.53
C ASP A 177 7.99 -7.70 -23.88
N ASN A 178 8.96 -8.57 -23.60
CA ASN A 178 8.70 -9.87 -22.98
C ASN A 178 8.85 -9.77 -21.45
N ARG A 179 7.83 -10.23 -20.73
CA ARG A 179 7.77 -10.20 -19.26
C ARG A 179 7.50 -11.60 -18.71
N PHE A 180 8.27 -11.99 -17.70
CA PHE A 180 8.02 -13.19 -16.89
C PHE A 180 7.90 -12.78 -15.43
N THR A 181 6.79 -13.16 -14.79
CA THR A 181 6.49 -12.88 -13.39
C THR A 181 6.05 -14.18 -12.72
N LEU A 182 6.56 -14.44 -11.52
CA LEU A 182 6.15 -15.54 -10.66
C LEU A 182 6.01 -15.03 -9.24
N ASN A 183 4.82 -15.18 -8.67
CA ASN A 183 4.50 -14.77 -7.30
C ASN A 183 4.06 -16.00 -6.49
N LEU A 184 4.48 -16.05 -5.23
CA LEU A 184 4.11 -17.07 -4.26
C LEU A 184 3.63 -16.35 -2.98
N GLU A 185 2.43 -16.68 -2.55
CA GLU A 185 1.80 -16.12 -1.34
C GLU A 185 1.41 -17.27 -0.40
N TYR A 186 1.68 -17.08 0.89
CA TYR A 186 1.24 -17.98 1.95
C TYR A 186 0.73 -17.16 3.15
N SER A 187 -0.54 -17.35 3.50
CA SER A 187 -1.17 -16.66 4.63
C SER A 187 -1.75 -17.64 5.65
N ARG A 188 -1.70 -17.25 6.93
CA ARG A 188 -2.27 -17.99 8.06
C ARG A 188 -2.87 -17.01 9.05
N ALA A 189 -4.07 -17.29 9.53
CA ALA A 189 -4.71 -16.55 10.62
C ALA A 189 -5.21 -17.51 11.71
N ALA A 190 -4.94 -17.18 12.97
CA ALA A 190 -5.47 -17.89 14.12
C ALA A 190 -6.99 -17.70 14.20
N ARG A 191 -7.69 -18.78 14.56
CA ARG A 191 -9.11 -18.73 14.90
C ARG A 191 -9.23 -18.13 16.30
N LEU A 192 -10.34 -17.46 16.54
CA LEU A 192 -10.64 -16.83 17.81
C LEU A 192 -11.94 -17.40 18.34
N LEU A 193 -11.86 -18.11 19.46
CA LEU A 193 -12.97 -18.81 20.08
C LEU A 193 -13.69 -17.90 21.08
N GLU A 194 -14.99 -18.17 21.31
CA GLU A 194 -15.76 -17.48 22.34
C GLU A 194 -15.16 -17.70 23.74
N SER A 195 -14.63 -18.89 24.00
CA SER A 195 -13.95 -19.23 25.27
C SER A 195 -12.66 -18.44 25.51
N GLU A 196 -12.07 -17.86 24.47
CA GLU A 196 -10.87 -17.01 24.54
C GLU A 196 -11.25 -15.53 24.69
N ARG A 197 -12.54 -15.23 24.82
CA ARG A 197 -13.06 -13.92 25.13
C ARG A 197 -13.66 -13.92 26.53
N ASP A 198 -13.49 -12.82 27.25
CA ASP A 198 -14.23 -12.55 28.49
C ASP A 198 -15.68 -12.14 28.16
N ILE A 199 -16.37 -12.99 27.40
CA ILE A 199 -17.79 -12.86 27.12
C ILE A 199 -18.50 -13.53 28.29
N VAL A 200 -19.15 -12.73 29.12
CA VAL A 200 -20.15 -13.23 30.05
C VAL A 200 -21.26 -13.85 29.20
N THR A 201 -21.21 -15.17 29.06
CA THR A 201 -22.31 -15.95 28.52
C THR A 201 -23.43 -15.79 29.54
N THR A 202 -24.36 -14.86 29.29
CA THR A 202 -25.60 -14.82 30.06
C THR A 202 -26.18 -16.22 29.97
N PRO A 203 -26.23 -17.00 31.07
CA PRO A 203 -26.85 -18.30 31.03
C PRO A 203 -28.23 -18.03 30.47
N ALA A 204 -28.57 -18.82 29.46
CA ALA A 204 -29.86 -18.77 28.83
C ALA A 204 -30.92 -18.62 29.93
N ASN A 205 -31.44 -17.40 30.13
CA ASN A 205 -32.72 -17.19 30.80
C ASN A 205 -33.81 -17.62 29.81
N ARG A 206 -33.56 -18.75 29.15
CA ARG A 206 -34.47 -19.44 28.28
C ARG A 206 -35.45 -20.08 29.24
N PRO A 207 -36.74 -19.85 29.07
CA PRO A 207 -37.76 -20.56 29.82
C PRO A 207 -37.70 -22.08 29.66
N TYR A 208 -36.79 -22.62 28.83
CA TYR A 208 -36.68 -24.01 28.41
C TYR A 208 -35.25 -24.54 28.59
N ALA A 209 -35.09 -25.52 29.47
CA ALA A 209 -33.85 -26.29 29.62
C ALA A 209 -33.74 -27.40 28.56
N LEU A 210 -32.50 -27.79 28.21
CA LEU A 210 -32.20 -28.84 27.23
C LEU A 210 -32.78 -30.21 27.64
N ALA A 211 -32.87 -30.49 28.94
CA ALA A 211 -33.47 -31.70 29.50
C ALA A 211 -35.01 -31.62 29.66
N GLY A 212 -35.62 -30.49 29.28
CA GLY A 212 -37.03 -30.19 29.47
C GLY A 212 -37.31 -29.43 30.76
N ASN A 213 -38.56 -28.96 30.90
CA ASN A 213 -39.02 -28.31 32.12
C ASN A 213 -40.12 -29.12 32.77
N VAL A 214 -40.17 -29.04 34.09
CA VAL A 214 -41.32 -29.46 34.88
C VAL A 214 -42.31 -28.29 34.95
N THR A 215 -43.57 -28.55 34.61
CA THR A 215 -44.68 -27.61 34.76
C THR A 215 -45.84 -28.30 35.47
N SER A 216 -46.75 -27.51 36.05
CA SER A 216 -48.00 -28.05 36.60
C SER A 216 -48.88 -28.64 35.50
N THR A 217 -49.75 -29.59 35.85
CA THR A 217 -50.75 -30.18 34.94
C THR A 217 -51.86 -29.20 34.58
N VAL A 218 -52.02 -28.14 35.36
CA VAL A 218 -52.90 -27.01 35.09
C VAL A 218 -52.06 -25.84 34.59
N GLN A 219 -52.41 -25.30 33.44
CA GLN A 219 -51.64 -24.24 32.79
C GLN A 219 -51.58 -22.99 33.67
N GLY A 220 -50.36 -22.55 33.99
CA GLY A 220 -50.12 -21.38 34.84
C GLY A 220 -50.33 -21.62 36.34
N ALA A 221 -50.68 -22.84 36.75
CA ALA A 221 -50.71 -23.20 38.16
C ALA A 221 -49.29 -23.48 38.67
N GLU A 222 -49.16 -23.37 39.98
CA GLU A 222 -47.98 -23.72 40.72
C GLU A 222 -47.65 -25.22 40.60
N ILE A 223 -46.36 -25.57 40.51
CA ILE A 223 -45.91 -26.97 40.41
C ILE A 223 -46.19 -27.70 41.73
N ASP A 224 -45.73 -27.14 42.85
CA ASP A 224 -45.89 -27.71 44.18
C ASP A 224 -45.81 -26.61 45.27
N PRO A 225 -46.76 -26.56 46.23
CA PRO A 225 -46.78 -25.61 47.35
C PRO A 225 -45.52 -25.59 48.22
N ALA A 226 -44.88 -26.74 48.46
CA ALA A 226 -43.67 -26.80 49.27
C ALA A 226 -42.45 -26.28 48.50
N LEU A 227 -42.40 -26.52 47.18
CA LEU A 227 -41.35 -25.98 46.31
C LEU A 227 -41.41 -24.46 46.23
N SER A 228 -42.60 -23.85 46.09
CA SER A 228 -42.72 -22.39 46.06
C SER A 228 -42.50 -21.75 47.42
N ALA A 229 -42.87 -22.43 48.51
CA ALA A 229 -42.53 -21.98 49.86
C ALA A 229 -41.01 -21.94 50.07
N LEU A 230 -40.27 -22.91 49.52
CA LEU A 230 -38.81 -22.94 49.57
C LEU A 230 -38.17 -21.87 48.67
N ALA A 231 -38.76 -21.61 47.50
CA ALA A 231 -38.28 -20.60 46.54
C ALA A 231 -38.67 -19.16 46.93
N GLY A 232 -39.60 -18.98 47.88
CA GLY A 232 -40.12 -17.69 48.31
C GLY A 232 -41.00 -16.98 47.28
N GLN A 233 -41.38 -17.66 46.20
CA GLN A 233 -42.21 -17.15 45.10
C GLN A 233 -42.91 -18.32 44.40
N SER A 234 -44.04 -18.07 43.73
CA SER A 234 -44.79 -19.13 43.03
C SER A 234 -43.97 -19.68 41.85
N VAL A 235 -43.59 -20.95 41.93
CA VAL A 235 -42.83 -21.63 40.88
C VAL A 235 -43.80 -22.31 39.92
N THR A 236 -43.91 -21.77 38.71
CA THR A 236 -44.79 -22.30 37.63
C THR A 236 -44.02 -23.11 36.58
N VAL A 237 -42.71 -22.88 36.46
CA VAL A 237 -41.81 -23.62 35.57
C VAL A 237 -40.49 -23.84 36.29
N ALA A 238 -40.00 -25.08 36.30
CA ALA A 238 -38.68 -25.43 36.83
C ALA A 238 -37.89 -26.21 35.76
N ALA A 239 -36.63 -25.84 35.55
CA ALA A 239 -35.72 -26.58 34.66
C ALA A 239 -35.34 -27.93 35.27
N VAL A 240 -35.34 -29.00 34.47
CA VAL A 240 -34.74 -30.28 34.88
C VAL A 240 -33.21 -30.12 34.84
N PRO A 241 -32.49 -30.47 35.92
CA PRO A 241 -31.03 -30.37 35.97
C PRO A 241 -30.33 -31.28 34.96
#